data_AF-A0A0N4XGA7-F1
#
_entry.id   AF-A0A0N4XGA7-F1
#
_cell.length_a   1.000
_cell.length_b   1.000
_cell.length_c   1.000
_cell.angle_alpha   90.00
_cell.angle_beta   90.00
_cell.angle_gamma   90.00
#
_symmetry.space_group_name_H-M   'P 1'
#
loop_
_entity.id
_entity.type
_entity.pdbx_description
1 polymer ?
#
loop_
_entity_poly.entity_id
_entity_poly.type
_entity_poly.pdbx_seq_one_letter_code
_entity_poly.pdbx_strand_id
1 'polypeptide(L)'
;DDQHALLVRLLELFVQLGIEGRRVGEKVSKSTVKMSTSAGNLGVLMPKIATLLKRMSPISQPSTRLRNLFRDFWFYCTVLGFDVEYSGLWPEDWYNAVCVIATKSPVLIAHENLRSELIDNAAIRSDAISPVESKNELQEFRNTVCGVLNHQADVVPIVNRMDFAQCTYLLSVLRMEKMRVIHAEHKEAPHEFFKYLEDKTIRKDKGGMWMCLLAGASIVFEAYLDAHKKVM
;
A
#
# COMPACT_ATOMS: atom_id res chain seq x y z
N ASP A 1 -22.78 0.97 -12.97
CA ASP A 1 -22.66 -0.50 -12.77
C ASP A 1 -21.52 -1.13 -13.57
N ASP A 2 -21.42 -0.89 -14.87
CA ASP A 2 -20.36 -1.49 -15.71
C ASP A 2 -18.93 -1.08 -15.34
N GLN A 3 -18.70 0.19 -14.97
CA GLN A 3 -17.39 0.68 -14.55
C GLN A 3 -16.90 0.00 -13.26
N HIS A 4 -17.79 -0.20 -12.28
CA HIS A 4 -17.45 -0.91 -11.04
C HIS A 4 -17.17 -2.39 -11.31
N ALA A 5 -17.94 -3.04 -12.18
CA ALA A 5 -17.68 -4.42 -12.59
C ALA A 5 -16.32 -4.56 -13.30
N LEU A 6 -15.98 -3.62 -14.19
CA LEU A 6 -14.67 -3.60 -14.86
C LEU A 6 -13.53 -3.37 -13.87
N LEU A 7 -13.70 -2.44 -12.92
CA LEU A 7 -12.71 -2.17 -11.87
C LEU A 7 -12.41 -3.43 -11.06
N VAL A 8 -13.45 -4.13 -10.61
CA VAL A 8 -13.31 -5.40 -9.87
C VAL A 8 -12.50 -6.41 -10.71
N ARG A 9 -12.83 -6.58 -11.99
CA ARG A 9 -12.11 -7.52 -12.88
C ARG A 9 -10.64 -7.14 -13.07
N LEU A 10 -10.33 -5.86 -13.23
CA LEU A 10 -8.96 -5.39 -13.40
C LEU A 10 -8.12 -5.59 -12.13
N LEU A 11 -8.69 -5.30 -10.97
CA LEU A 11 -8.03 -5.54 -9.68
C LEU A 11 -7.85 -7.04 -9.43
N GLU A 12 -8.83 -7.87 -9.77
CA GLU A 12 -8.73 -9.33 -9.67
C GLU A 12 -7.61 -9.87 -10.55
N LEU A 13 -7.54 -9.42 -11.81
CA LEU A 13 -6.46 -9.82 -12.70
C LEU A 13 -5.10 -9.38 -12.15
N PHE A 14 -5.00 -8.17 -11.60
CA PHE A 14 -3.78 -7.69 -10.95
C PHE A 14 -3.37 -8.61 -9.79
N VAL A 15 -4.28 -8.89 -8.86
CA VAL A 15 -4.01 -9.76 -7.71
C VAL A 15 -3.66 -11.18 -8.16
N GLN A 16 -4.35 -11.74 -9.16
CA GLN A 16 -4.08 -13.06 -9.72
C GLN A 16 -2.68 -13.15 -10.32
N LEU A 17 -2.27 -12.17 -11.13
CA LEU A 17 -0.90 -12.10 -11.66
C LEU A 17 0.14 -11.98 -10.55
N GLY A 18 -0.19 -11.26 -9.46
CA GLY A 18 0.62 -11.18 -8.24
C GLY A 18 0.83 -12.53 -7.57
N ILE A 19 -0.21 -13.36 -7.51
CA ILE A 19 -0.15 -14.71 -6.93
C ILE A 19 0.59 -15.67 -7.87
N GLU A 20 0.30 -15.63 -9.17
CA GLU A 20 0.95 -16.50 -10.17
C GLU A 20 2.45 -16.21 -10.29
N GLY A 21 2.84 -14.93 -10.26
CA GLY A 21 4.23 -14.52 -10.21
C GLY A 21 5.01 -15.14 -9.05
N ARG A 22 4.37 -15.34 -7.89
CA ARG A 22 4.95 -16.06 -6.75
C ARG A 22 5.08 -17.56 -7.01
N ARG A 23 4.00 -18.23 -7.42
CA ARG A 23 3.99 -19.69 -7.66
C ARG A 23 5.05 -20.14 -8.67
N VAL A 24 5.32 -19.30 -9.67
CA VAL A 24 6.36 -19.56 -10.68
C VAL A 24 7.77 -19.31 -10.11
N GLY A 25 7.94 -18.30 -9.25
CA GLY A 25 9.20 -18.04 -8.54
C GLY A 25 9.60 -19.13 -7.55
N GLU A 26 8.63 -19.77 -6.89
CA GLU A 26 8.86 -20.86 -5.91
C GLU A 26 9.43 -22.14 -6.54
N LYS A 27 9.11 -22.43 -7.81
CA LYS A 27 9.58 -23.66 -8.50
C LYS A 27 11.01 -23.57 -9.03
N VAL A 28 11.59 -22.38 -9.11
CA VAL A 28 12.90 -22.16 -9.74
C VAL A 28 13.67 -21.11 -8.95
N SER A 29 14.46 -21.55 -7.98
CA SER A 29 15.35 -20.66 -7.23
C SER A 29 16.46 -20.08 -8.11
N LYS A 30 16.81 -18.80 -7.81
CA LYS A 30 17.95 -18.00 -8.30
C LYS A 30 17.83 -17.34 -9.69
N SER A 31 16.98 -16.31 -9.85
CA SER A 31 17.43 -15.09 -10.55
C SER A 31 16.54 -13.87 -10.25
N THR A 32 17.17 -12.73 -9.97
CA THR A 32 16.56 -11.39 -9.84
C THR A 32 15.80 -10.96 -11.11
N VAL A 33 16.14 -11.58 -12.25
CA VAL A 33 15.63 -11.30 -13.60
C VAL A 33 14.19 -11.81 -13.82
N LYS A 34 13.67 -12.75 -13.02
CA LYS A 34 12.28 -13.23 -13.15
C LYS A 34 11.27 -12.50 -12.27
N MET A 35 11.70 -11.95 -11.12
CA MET A 35 10.86 -11.02 -10.35
C MET A 35 10.53 -9.77 -11.16
N SER A 36 11.44 -9.31 -12.04
CA SER A 36 11.17 -8.21 -12.97
C SER A 36 10.15 -8.55 -14.06
N THR A 37 10.03 -9.82 -14.48
CA THR A 37 9.03 -10.21 -15.50
C THR A 37 7.62 -10.32 -14.90
N SER A 38 7.48 -10.89 -13.71
CA SER A 38 6.16 -10.99 -13.04
C SER A 38 5.68 -9.63 -12.58
N ALA A 39 6.53 -8.85 -11.90
CA ALA A 39 6.25 -7.46 -11.55
C ALA A 39 6.01 -6.60 -12.80
N GLY A 40 6.74 -6.86 -13.89
CA GLY A 40 6.52 -6.20 -15.17
C GLY A 40 5.10 -6.41 -15.72
N ASN A 41 4.58 -7.63 -15.64
CA ASN A 41 3.22 -7.96 -16.08
C ASN A 41 2.14 -7.30 -15.19
N LEU A 42 2.39 -7.20 -13.87
CA LEU A 42 1.53 -6.50 -12.93
C LEU A 42 1.43 -5.00 -13.24
N GLY A 43 2.58 -4.34 -13.41
CA GLY A 43 2.66 -2.90 -13.62
C GLY A 43 1.89 -2.39 -14.82
N VAL A 44 1.80 -3.18 -15.90
CA VAL A 44 1.06 -2.84 -17.12
C VAL A 44 -0.45 -2.65 -16.89
N LEU A 45 -1.02 -3.22 -15.83
CA LEU A 45 -2.44 -3.03 -15.49
C LEU A 45 -2.69 -1.70 -14.75
N MET A 46 -1.69 -1.12 -14.09
CA MET A 46 -1.87 0.10 -13.29
C MET A 46 -2.37 1.28 -14.12
N PRO A 47 -1.80 1.62 -15.30
CA PRO A 47 -2.33 2.71 -16.13
C PRO A 47 -3.78 2.48 -16.58
N LYS A 48 -4.19 1.21 -16.77
CA LYS A 48 -5.57 0.86 -17.15
C LYS A 48 -6.53 1.08 -15.99
N ILE A 49 -6.16 0.64 -14.78
CA ILE A 49 -6.93 0.88 -13.55
C ILE A 49 -7.03 2.38 -13.28
N ALA A 50 -5.92 3.11 -13.37
CA ALA A 50 -5.87 4.56 -13.20
C ALA A 50 -6.80 5.28 -14.19
N THR A 51 -6.74 4.93 -15.47
CA THR A 51 -7.59 5.53 -16.52
C THR A 51 -9.09 5.33 -16.25
N LEU A 52 -9.48 4.15 -15.75
CA LEU A 52 -10.85 3.89 -15.34
C LEU A 52 -11.24 4.74 -14.12
N LEU A 53 -10.40 4.73 -13.07
CA LEU A 53 -10.65 5.45 -11.82
C LEU A 53 -10.68 6.98 -11.99
N LYS A 54 -9.95 7.56 -12.95
CA LYS A 54 -10.04 9.00 -13.27
C LYS A 54 -11.47 9.43 -13.57
N ARG A 55 -12.28 8.54 -14.16
CA ARG A 55 -13.68 8.80 -14.55
C ARG A 55 -14.69 8.49 -13.45
N MET A 56 -14.23 8.03 -12.29
CA MET A 56 -15.06 7.63 -11.16
C MET A 56 -14.93 8.63 -10.01
N SER A 57 -15.95 8.71 -9.16
CA SER A 57 -15.83 9.37 -7.85
C SER A 57 -14.90 8.55 -6.94
N PRO A 58 -14.24 9.19 -5.94
CA PRO A 58 -13.54 8.44 -4.90
C PRO A 58 -14.43 7.38 -4.26
N ILE A 59 -13.86 6.22 -3.99
CA ILE A 59 -14.60 5.05 -3.49
C ILE A 59 -14.60 5.10 -1.96
N SER A 60 -15.70 5.59 -1.36
CA SER A 60 -15.79 5.72 0.10
C SER A 60 -16.44 4.52 0.80
N GLN A 61 -17.32 3.79 0.11
CA GLN A 61 -18.07 2.65 0.68
C GLN A 61 -17.94 1.40 -0.21
N PRO A 62 -16.75 0.79 -0.29
CA PRO A 62 -16.56 -0.41 -1.09
C PRO A 62 -17.27 -1.62 -0.46
N SER A 63 -17.75 -2.52 -1.32
CA SER A 63 -18.12 -3.88 -0.89
C SER A 63 -16.92 -4.61 -0.29
N THR A 64 -17.15 -5.63 0.54
CA THR A 64 -16.08 -6.43 1.16
C THR A 64 -15.08 -6.97 0.14
N ARG A 65 -15.58 -7.47 -1.00
CA ARG A 65 -14.73 -7.95 -2.10
C ARG A 65 -13.83 -6.85 -2.66
N LEU A 66 -14.40 -5.68 -2.99
CA LEU A 66 -13.63 -4.58 -3.58
C LEU A 66 -12.59 -4.03 -2.61
N ARG A 67 -12.93 -3.96 -1.31
CA ARG A 67 -12.01 -3.55 -0.25
C ARG A 67 -10.79 -4.47 -0.17
N ASN A 68 -11.02 -5.79 -0.15
CA ASN A 68 -9.94 -6.77 -0.11
C ASN A 68 -9.04 -6.65 -1.34
N LEU A 69 -9.63 -6.51 -2.53
CA LEU A 69 -8.87 -6.31 -3.77
C LEU A 69 -7.99 -5.06 -3.74
N PHE A 70 -8.49 -3.94 -3.22
CA PHE A 70 -7.67 -2.74 -3.06
C PHE A 70 -6.55 -2.94 -2.03
N ARG A 71 -6.83 -3.59 -0.90
CA ARG A 71 -5.80 -3.88 0.09
C ARG A 71 -4.67 -4.73 -0.52
N ASP A 72 -5.02 -5.80 -1.22
CA ASP A 72 -4.05 -6.67 -1.88
C ASP A 72 -3.26 -5.89 -2.93
N PHE A 73 -3.95 -5.09 -3.76
CA PHE A 73 -3.32 -4.19 -4.73
C PHE A 73 -2.26 -3.30 -4.09
N TRP A 74 -2.60 -2.60 -2.99
CA TRP A 74 -1.68 -1.71 -2.29
C TRP A 74 -0.52 -2.43 -1.63
N PHE A 75 -0.74 -3.63 -1.11
CA PHE A 75 0.32 -4.44 -0.53
C PHE A 75 1.31 -4.89 -1.61
N TYR A 76 0.83 -5.33 -2.78
CA TYR A 76 1.71 -5.60 -3.92
C TYR A 76 2.45 -4.36 -4.40
N CYS A 77 1.79 -3.20 -4.46
CA CYS A 77 2.45 -1.93 -4.81
C CYS A 77 3.61 -1.62 -3.87
N THR A 78 3.38 -1.76 -2.57
CA THR A 78 4.38 -1.49 -1.54
C THR A 78 5.53 -2.48 -1.57
N VAL A 79 5.23 -3.77 -1.71
CA VAL A 79 6.23 -4.85 -1.70
C VAL A 79 7.10 -4.83 -2.95
N LEU A 80 6.52 -4.52 -4.10
CA LEU A 80 7.24 -4.45 -5.38
C LEU A 80 7.84 -3.06 -5.64
N GLY A 81 7.53 -2.06 -4.81
CA GLY A 81 8.06 -0.69 -4.94
C GLY A 81 7.43 0.13 -6.07
N PHE A 82 6.22 -0.20 -6.50
CA PHE A 82 5.48 0.58 -7.50
C PHE A 82 5.01 1.95 -6.98
N ASP A 83 4.92 2.10 -5.66
CA ASP A 83 4.52 3.31 -4.95
C ASP A 83 5.72 4.17 -4.48
N VAL A 84 6.91 3.92 -5.03
CA VAL A 84 8.15 4.66 -4.73
C VAL A 84 8.52 5.53 -5.93
N GLU A 85 8.46 6.84 -5.73
CA GLU A 85 8.89 7.83 -6.71
C GLU A 85 10.40 7.68 -7.00
N TYR A 86 10.80 7.85 -8.26
CA TYR A 86 12.20 7.77 -8.70
C TYR A 86 12.96 6.52 -8.22
N SER A 87 12.28 5.38 -8.05
CA SER A 87 12.91 4.13 -7.64
C SER A 87 14.00 3.66 -8.61
N GLY A 88 13.96 4.12 -9.88
CA GLY A 88 14.82 3.64 -10.96
C GLY A 88 14.53 2.20 -11.41
N LEU A 89 13.57 1.53 -10.75
CA LEU A 89 13.21 0.14 -10.99
C LEU A 89 12.10 0.00 -12.04
N TRP A 90 11.14 0.92 -12.04
CA TRP A 90 9.91 0.83 -12.83
C TRP A 90 9.71 2.05 -13.74
N PRO A 91 8.97 1.90 -14.85
CA PRO A 91 8.54 3.04 -15.65
C PRO A 91 7.83 4.10 -14.81
N GLU A 92 8.16 5.37 -15.04
CA GLU A 92 7.59 6.51 -14.30
C GLU A 92 6.07 6.57 -14.43
N ASP A 93 5.52 6.20 -15.59
CA ASP A 93 4.07 6.14 -15.83
C ASP A 93 3.34 5.17 -14.88
N TRP A 94 4.01 4.16 -14.32
CA TRP A 94 3.40 3.27 -13.35
C TRP A 94 3.24 3.96 -12.00
N TYR A 95 4.27 4.67 -11.54
CA TYR A 95 4.17 5.51 -10.35
C TYR A 95 3.07 6.57 -10.52
N ASN A 96 3.05 7.27 -11.66
CA ASN A 96 2.00 8.24 -11.99
C ASN A 96 0.59 7.63 -11.96
N ALA A 97 0.45 6.39 -12.45
CA ALA A 97 -0.80 5.65 -12.37
C ALA A 97 -1.19 5.35 -10.92
N VAL A 98 -0.25 4.90 -10.08
CA VAL A 98 -0.48 4.63 -8.65
C VAL A 98 -0.91 5.90 -7.91
N CYS A 99 -0.31 7.06 -8.20
CA CYS A 99 -0.74 8.36 -7.65
C CYS A 99 -2.21 8.65 -7.95
N VAL A 100 -2.65 8.42 -9.20
CA VAL A 100 -4.05 8.59 -9.59
C VAL A 100 -4.96 7.60 -8.83
N ILE A 101 -4.55 6.33 -8.73
CA ILE A 101 -5.30 5.29 -8.02
C ILE A 101 -5.45 5.64 -6.53
N ALA A 102 -4.43 6.24 -5.92
CA ALA A 102 -4.46 6.71 -4.53
C ALA A 102 -5.60 7.71 -4.29
N THR A 103 -5.82 8.66 -5.21
CA THR A 103 -6.88 9.68 -5.08
C THR A 103 -8.30 9.11 -5.08
N LYS A 104 -8.47 7.86 -5.52
CA LYS A 104 -9.78 7.19 -5.68
C LYS A 104 -9.97 5.97 -4.78
N SER A 105 -8.88 5.44 -4.23
CA SER A 105 -8.89 4.22 -3.42
C SER A 105 -9.64 4.42 -2.09
N PRO A 106 -10.37 3.40 -1.61
CA PRO A 106 -10.93 3.43 -0.26
C PRO A 106 -9.83 3.38 0.80
N VAL A 107 -10.15 3.79 2.01
CA VAL A 107 -9.27 3.58 3.18
C VAL A 107 -9.06 2.09 3.46
N LEU A 108 -7.84 1.72 3.85
CA LEU A 108 -7.43 0.34 4.14
C LEU A 108 -7.72 -0.03 5.60
N ILE A 109 -8.93 0.20 6.08
CA ILE A 109 -9.36 -0.24 7.41
C ILE A 109 -9.85 -1.69 7.37
N ALA A 110 -9.56 -2.43 8.45
CA ALA A 110 -10.06 -3.79 8.65
C ALA A 110 -11.58 -3.78 8.92
N HIS A 111 -12.25 -4.90 8.64
CA HIS A 111 -13.68 -5.06 8.93
C HIS A 111 -13.92 -5.52 10.38
N GLU A 112 -13.10 -6.47 10.86
CA GLU A 112 -13.29 -7.06 12.19
C GLU A 112 -12.04 -6.93 13.06
N ASN A 113 -10.93 -7.50 12.61
CA ASN A 113 -9.69 -7.54 13.34
C ASN A 113 -8.51 -7.35 12.39
N LEU A 114 -7.80 -6.23 12.57
CA LEU A 114 -6.62 -5.90 11.78
C LEU A 114 -5.59 -7.04 11.78
N ARG A 115 -5.30 -7.63 12.94
CA ARG A 115 -4.28 -8.68 13.05
C ARG A 115 -4.66 -9.93 12.24
N SER A 116 -5.92 -10.37 12.32
CA SER A 116 -6.39 -11.54 11.56
C SER A 116 -6.29 -11.29 10.05
N GLU A 117 -6.78 -10.13 9.60
CA GLU A 117 -6.76 -9.79 8.18
C GLU A 117 -5.35 -9.58 7.63
N LEU A 118 -4.39 -9.14 8.46
CA LEU A 118 -2.98 -9.06 8.08
C LEU A 118 -2.30 -10.42 8.01
N ILE A 119 -2.68 -11.39 8.85
CA ILE A 119 -2.15 -12.77 8.79
C ILE A 119 -2.55 -13.42 7.45
N ASP A 120 -3.79 -13.24 7.01
CA ASP A 120 -4.26 -13.78 5.72
C ASP A 120 -3.47 -13.19 4.53
N ASN A 121 -2.94 -11.99 4.70
CA ASN A 121 -2.12 -11.28 3.71
C ASN A 121 -0.60 -11.51 3.87
N ALA A 122 -0.17 -12.17 4.94
CA ALA A 122 1.25 -12.45 5.17
C ALA A 122 1.85 -13.36 4.08
N ALA A 123 1.00 -14.12 3.37
CA ALA A 123 1.35 -14.91 2.19
C ALA A 123 1.83 -14.07 0.98
N ILE A 124 1.91 -12.74 1.11
CA ILE A 124 2.55 -11.88 0.11
C ILE A 124 4.06 -12.08 0.07
N ARG A 125 4.66 -12.60 1.15
CA ARG A 125 6.06 -13.00 1.24
C ARG A 125 6.30 -14.30 0.45
N SER A 126 7.48 -14.42 -0.18
CA SER A 126 7.91 -15.66 -0.82
C SER A 126 8.47 -16.63 0.24
N ASP A 127 7.90 -17.83 0.35
CA ASP A 127 8.38 -18.90 1.23
C ASP A 127 9.68 -19.57 0.72
N ALA A 128 10.15 -19.21 -0.47
CA ALA A 128 11.37 -19.72 -1.09
C ALA A 128 12.65 -19.01 -0.61
N ILE A 129 12.52 -17.97 0.22
CA ILE A 129 13.61 -17.12 0.69
C ILE A 129 14.25 -17.73 1.95
N SER A 130 15.59 -17.72 2.04
CA SER A 130 16.26 -18.26 3.22
C SER A 130 15.88 -17.49 4.49
N PRO A 131 15.88 -18.12 5.69
CA PRO A 131 15.54 -17.44 6.94
C PRO A 131 16.37 -16.19 7.26
N VAL A 132 17.58 -16.07 6.69
CA VAL A 132 18.47 -14.92 6.88
C VAL A 132 18.06 -13.77 5.95
N GLU A 133 17.84 -14.03 4.66
CA GLU A 133 17.35 -13.05 3.69
C GLU A 133 15.97 -12.50 4.11
N SER A 134 15.08 -13.38 4.56
CA SER A 134 13.76 -13.05 5.10
C SER A 134 13.81 -12.11 6.31
N LYS A 135 14.85 -12.20 7.16
CA LYS A 135 15.10 -11.29 8.27
C LYS A 135 15.70 -9.95 7.80
N ASN A 136 16.61 -9.98 6.83
CA ASN A 136 17.21 -8.77 6.27
C ASN A 136 16.15 -7.91 5.57
N GLU A 137 15.30 -8.50 4.73
CA GLU A 137 14.19 -7.80 4.07
C GLU A 137 13.22 -7.19 5.09
N LEU A 138 12.90 -7.92 6.17
CA LEU A 138 12.06 -7.37 7.23
C LEU A 138 12.72 -6.16 7.89
N GLN A 139 14.03 -6.22 8.12
CA GLN A 139 14.75 -5.09 8.70
C GLN A 139 14.80 -3.89 7.76
N GLU A 140 14.95 -4.10 6.45
CA GLU A 140 14.86 -3.05 5.43
C GLU A 140 13.47 -2.38 5.42
N PHE A 141 12.41 -3.17 5.53
CA PHE A 141 11.04 -2.65 5.67
C PHE A 141 10.88 -1.81 6.93
N ARG A 142 11.36 -2.30 8.08
CA ARG A 142 11.33 -1.53 9.35
C ARG A 142 12.10 -0.23 9.25
N ASN A 143 13.29 -0.26 8.64
CA ASN A 143 14.10 0.94 8.43
C ASN A 143 13.37 1.94 7.52
N THR A 144 12.72 1.45 6.46
CA THR A 144 11.91 2.27 5.55
C THR A 144 10.73 2.92 6.28
N VAL A 145 9.99 2.15 7.10
CA VAL A 145 8.89 2.67 7.92
C VAL A 145 9.39 3.74 8.90
N CYS A 146 10.50 3.47 9.61
CA CYS A 146 11.12 4.45 10.50
C CYS A 146 11.53 5.73 9.75
N GLY A 147 12.09 5.60 8.55
CA GLY A 147 12.45 6.74 7.71
C GLY A 147 11.24 7.58 7.29
N VAL A 148 10.15 6.94 6.85
CA VAL A 148 8.89 7.62 6.50
C VAL A 148 8.28 8.35 7.72
N LEU A 149 8.45 7.79 8.92
CA LEU A 149 7.98 8.37 10.18
C LEU A 149 9.01 9.30 10.84
N ASN A 150 10.03 9.77 10.11
CA ASN A 150 11.08 10.68 10.59
C ASN A 150 11.79 10.20 11.87
N HIS A 151 11.93 8.88 12.04
CA HIS A 151 12.63 8.26 13.17
C HIS A 151 12.14 8.74 14.55
N GLN A 152 10.85 9.00 14.72
CA GLN A 152 10.28 9.42 16.00
C GLN A 152 10.60 8.42 17.13
N ALA A 153 11.18 8.92 18.23
CA ALA A 153 11.75 8.11 19.30
C ALA A 153 10.74 7.14 19.94
N ASP A 154 9.48 7.55 20.08
CA ASP A 154 8.42 6.73 20.68
C ASP A 154 7.88 5.65 19.73
N VAL A 155 8.16 5.77 18.43
CA VAL A 155 7.62 4.89 17.38
C VAL A 155 8.64 3.85 16.92
N VAL A 156 9.93 4.21 16.88
CA VAL A 156 11.01 3.30 16.46
C VAL A 156 10.99 1.95 17.22
N PRO A 157 10.81 1.89 18.55
CA PRO A 157 10.72 0.63 19.28
C PRO A 157 9.49 -0.21 18.90
N ILE A 158 8.38 0.44 18.52
CA ILE A 158 7.16 -0.22 18.08
C ILE A 158 7.40 -0.86 16.71
N VAL A 159 7.93 -0.09 15.75
CA VAL A 159 8.22 -0.56 14.39
C VAL A 159 9.23 -1.71 14.40
N ASN A 160 10.26 -1.66 15.25
CA ASN A 160 11.23 -2.75 15.37
C ASN A 160 10.64 -4.08 15.88
N ARG A 161 9.44 -4.06 16.48
CA ARG A 161 8.70 -5.26 16.90
C ARG A 161 7.67 -5.72 15.87
N MET A 162 7.38 -4.91 14.85
CA MET A 162 6.41 -5.24 13.82
C MET A 162 6.89 -6.37 12.93
N ASP A 163 6.00 -7.28 12.55
CA ASP A 163 6.26 -8.27 11.51
C ASP A 163 6.14 -7.66 10.10
N PHE A 164 6.38 -8.49 9.08
CA PHE A 164 6.36 -8.05 7.69
C PHE A 164 4.98 -7.57 7.23
N ALA A 165 3.91 -8.22 7.68
CA ALA A 165 2.54 -7.86 7.30
C ALA A 165 2.15 -6.51 7.92
N GLN A 166 2.52 -6.29 9.18
CA GLN A 166 2.34 -5.01 9.87
C GLN A 166 3.13 -3.88 9.20
N CYS A 167 4.40 -4.12 8.85
CA CYS A 167 5.21 -3.11 8.14
C CYS A 167 4.64 -2.80 6.76
N THR A 168 4.24 -3.83 6.00
CA THR A 168 3.64 -3.67 4.67
C THR A 168 2.36 -2.86 4.75
N TYR A 169 1.49 -3.18 5.71
CA TYR A 169 0.25 -2.44 5.93
C TYR A 169 0.50 -0.97 6.24
N LEU A 170 1.33 -0.69 7.24
CA LEU A 170 1.62 0.66 7.68
C LEU A 170 2.23 1.48 6.54
N LEU A 171 3.18 0.91 5.81
CA LEU A 171 3.81 1.58 4.69
C LEU A 171 2.84 1.83 3.53
N SER A 172 1.95 0.86 3.24
CA SER A 172 0.89 1.00 2.24
C SER A 172 -0.04 2.17 2.56
N VAL A 173 -0.50 2.25 3.82
CA VAL A 173 -1.37 3.34 4.28
C VAL A 173 -0.66 4.68 4.18
N LEU A 174 0.56 4.80 4.72
CA LEU A 174 1.28 6.07 4.74
C LEU A 174 1.60 6.58 3.33
N ARG A 175 2.05 5.71 2.42
CA ARG A 175 2.38 6.10 1.05
C ARG A 175 1.12 6.42 0.24
N MET A 176 0.09 5.58 0.33
CA MET A 176 -1.18 5.83 -0.36
C MET A 176 -1.79 7.16 0.08
N GLU A 177 -1.90 7.40 1.38
CA GLU A 177 -2.51 8.62 1.90
C GLU A 177 -1.66 9.86 1.61
N LYS A 178 -0.32 9.75 1.64
CA LYS A 178 0.57 10.82 1.17
C LYS A 178 0.34 11.15 -0.31
N MET A 179 0.26 10.14 -1.18
CA MET A 179 -0.06 10.35 -2.60
C MET A 179 -1.47 10.93 -2.78
N ARG A 180 -2.46 10.46 -2.00
CA ARG A 180 -3.83 10.98 -2.04
C ARG A 180 -3.84 12.48 -1.78
N VAL A 181 -3.21 12.95 -0.70
CA VAL A 181 -3.25 14.38 -0.34
C VAL A 181 -2.42 15.29 -1.27
N ILE A 182 -1.43 14.73 -1.97
CA ILE A 182 -0.63 15.47 -2.96
C ILE A 182 -1.37 15.60 -4.29
N HIS A 183 -2.05 14.54 -4.74
CA HIS A 183 -2.59 14.46 -6.10
C HIS A 183 -4.11 14.58 -6.21
N ALA A 184 -4.85 14.55 -5.09
CA ALA A 184 -6.29 14.73 -5.12
C ALA A 184 -6.68 16.19 -5.38
N GLU A 185 -7.68 16.38 -6.24
CA GLU A 185 -8.23 17.71 -6.54
C GLU A 185 -9.27 18.18 -5.50
N HIS A 186 -9.72 17.30 -4.61
CA HIS A 186 -10.76 17.59 -3.62
C HIS A 186 -10.16 17.89 -2.25
N LYS A 187 -10.73 18.90 -1.56
CA LYS A 187 -10.19 19.45 -0.30
C LYS A 187 -10.34 18.50 0.88
N GLU A 188 -11.23 17.51 0.76
CA GLU A 188 -11.54 16.53 1.78
C GLU A 188 -10.55 15.34 1.77
N ALA A 189 -9.60 15.29 0.84
CA ALA A 189 -8.58 14.24 0.77
C ALA A 189 -7.88 13.94 2.11
N PRO A 190 -7.41 14.93 2.91
CA PRO A 190 -6.81 14.65 4.22
C PRO A 190 -7.80 14.05 5.23
N HIS A 191 -9.12 14.19 5.04
CA HIS A 191 -10.11 13.62 5.95
C HIS A 191 -10.11 12.09 5.95
N GLU A 192 -9.70 11.47 4.83
CA GLU A 192 -9.60 10.02 4.72
C GLU A 192 -8.61 9.44 5.73
N PHE A 193 -7.53 10.18 6.06
CA PHE A 193 -6.55 9.72 7.05
C PHE A 193 -7.15 9.62 8.47
N PHE A 194 -8.05 10.54 8.85
CA PHE A 194 -8.68 10.51 10.17
C PHE A 194 -9.54 9.26 10.38
N LYS A 195 -10.06 8.65 9.30
CA LYS A 195 -10.82 7.39 9.40
C LYS A 195 -9.98 6.26 10.01
N TYR A 196 -8.68 6.21 9.74
CA TYR A 196 -7.79 5.22 10.39
C TYR A 196 -7.60 5.53 11.89
N LEU A 197 -7.47 6.81 12.24
CA LEU A 197 -7.26 7.24 13.63
C LEU A 197 -8.53 7.06 14.48
N GLU A 198 -9.71 7.10 13.87
CA GLU A 198 -11.02 6.89 14.51
C GLU A 198 -11.44 5.41 14.54
N ASP A 199 -10.81 4.57 13.73
CA ASP A 199 -11.18 3.16 13.62
C ASP A 199 -10.95 2.39 14.92
N LYS A 200 -11.99 1.67 15.36
CA LYS A 200 -11.99 0.93 16.62
C LYS A 200 -11.07 -0.29 16.58
N THR A 201 -10.89 -0.91 15.42
CA THR A 201 -10.05 -2.10 15.27
C THR A 201 -8.57 -1.73 15.37
N ILE A 202 -8.19 -0.59 14.78
CA ILE A 202 -6.85 -0.02 14.85
C ILE A 202 -6.53 0.46 16.27
N ARG A 203 -7.45 1.19 16.92
CA ARG A 203 -7.24 1.68 18.31
C ARG A 203 -7.07 0.55 19.33
N LYS A 204 -7.72 -0.59 19.12
CA LYS A 204 -7.66 -1.74 20.02
C LYS A 204 -6.49 -2.69 19.70
N ASP A 205 -5.77 -2.47 18.60
CA ASP A 205 -4.62 -3.27 18.24
C ASP A 205 -3.50 -3.15 19.28
N LYS A 206 -2.95 -4.30 19.70
CA LYS A 206 -1.86 -4.37 20.68
C LYS A 206 -0.48 -4.23 20.03
N GLY A 207 -0.41 -4.26 18.70
CA GLY A 207 0.83 -4.09 17.94
C GLY A 207 1.33 -2.65 17.87
N GLY A 208 0.60 -1.69 18.44
CA GLY A 208 0.97 -0.27 18.44
C GLY A 208 0.70 0.42 17.10
N MET A 209 -0.09 -0.20 16.22
CA MET A 209 -0.40 0.36 14.89
C MET A 209 -0.97 1.78 14.97
N TRP A 210 -1.86 2.03 15.94
CA TRP A 210 -2.47 3.35 16.14
C TRP A 210 -1.42 4.43 16.44
N MET A 211 -0.40 4.13 17.25
CA MET A 211 0.67 5.10 17.56
C MET A 211 1.49 5.45 16.32
N CYS A 212 1.79 4.45 15.47
CA CYS A 212 2.48 4.67 14.21
C CYS A 212 1.66 5.51 13.23
N LEU A 213 0.35 5.25 13.14
CA LEU A 213 -0.55 6.03 12.30
C LEU A 213 -0.73 7.46 12.82
N LEU A 214 -0.79 7.64 14.14
CA LEU A 214 -0.84 8.97 14.75
C LEU A 214 0.42 9.79 14.40
N ALA A 215 1.60 9.17 14.48
CA ALA A 215 2.85 9.77 14.02
C ALA A 215 2.84 10.04 12.50
N GLY A 216 2.23 9.17 11.71
CA GLY A 216 2.04 9.35 10.27
C GLY A 216 1.10 10.50 9.90
N ALA A 217 0.19 10.88 10.80
CA ALA A 217 -0.77 11.96 10.55
C ALA A 217 -0.07 13.29 10.28
N SER A 218 1.00 13.61 11.06
CA SER A 218 1.78 14.82 10.82
C SER A 218 2.50 14.77 9.47
N ILE A 219 3.08 13.62 9.11
CA ILE A 219 3.78 13.43 7.83
C ILE A 219 2.85 13.64 6.63
N VAL A 220 1.65 13.05 6.67
CA VAL A 220 0.65 13.19 5.61
C VAL A 220 0.12 14.63 5.57
N PHE A 221 -0.15 15.23 6.72
CA PHE A 221 -0.65 16.60 6.77
C PHE A 221 0.39 17.64 6.31
N GLU A 222 1.67 17.46 6.66
CA GLU A 222 2.76 18.29 6.14
C GLU A 222 2.85 18.19 4.61
N ALA A 223 2.76 16.98 4.05
CA ALA A 223 2.72 16.79 2.60
C ALA A 223 1.52 17.48 1.94
N TYR A 224 0.34 17.45 2.57
CA TYR A 224 -0.83 18.20 2.12
C TYR A 224 -0.56 19.71 2.10
N LEU A 225 -0.04 20.26 3.20
CA LEU A 225 0.27 21.68 3.31
C LEU A 225 1.29 22.11 2.25
N ASP A 226 2.35 21.33 2.02
CA ASP A 226 3.38 21.67 1.05
C ASP A 226 2.89 21.59 -0.41
N ALA A 227 1.98 20.66 -0.71
CA ALA A 227 1.33 20.60 -2.01
C ALA A 227 0.42 21.82 -2.26
N HIS A 228 -0.24 22.34 -1.23
CA HIS A 228 -1.21 23.43 -1.35
C HIS A 228 -0.59 24.83 -1.17
N LYS A 229 0.56 24.95 -0.49
CA LYS A 229 1.36 26.19 -0.46
C LYS A 229 1.85 26.59 -1.85
N LYS A 230 2.11 25.62 -2.74
CA LYS A 230 2.58 25.86 -4.12
C LYS A 230 1.49 26.38 -5.06
N VAL A 231 0.24 26.42 -4.61
CA VAL A 231 -0.94 26.84 -5.40
C VAL A 231 -1.43 28.24 -4.99
N MET A 232 -0.84 28.85 -3.96
CA MET A 232 -1.08 30.24 -3.53
C MET A 232 0.05 31.16 -3.97
#